data_AF-A0A6S7KMY4-F1
#
_entry.id   AF-A0A6S7KMY4-F1
#
_cell.length_a   1.000
_cell.length_b   1.000
_cell.length_c   1.000
_cell.angle_alpha   90.00
_cell.angle_beta   90.00
_cell.angle_gamma   90.00
#
_symmetry.space_group_name_H-M   'P 1'
#
loop_
_entity.id
_entity.type
_entity.pdbx_description
1 polymer ?
#
loop_
_entity_poly.entity_id
_entity_poly.type
_entity_poly.pdbx_seq_one_letter_code
_entity_poly.pdbx_strand_id
1 'polypeptide(L)'
;LSICLEVPSKCIAPYVCGTLRDDCHPYRASCTDTGNGNYNCKCVSNYVGDGKTCEATKICGTDRDDCDEHATCTDTGLGSYKCRCNKGYVGDGKTCEAETICGTPKDDCHEFATCKDTGPGEYECTCKPWYTGDGKSCTAIKICGTPEENCSEFATCADTRPGTYTCTCNEGYTGDGEICTEHKVCGTPEEDCSEFATCSDTGPGTFTCTCNEGYTGDGKTCNEIKICGTPEEDCSEFATCADTRPGSYTCTCNEGYTGDGKTCKEIKICGTPQEDCSEFATCADTGPGTYDCTCNKGYTGNGKICKGLYNYLNRMFC
;
A
#
# COMPACT_ATOMS: atom_id res chain seq x y z
N LEU A 1 -102.40 41.17 -28.08
CA LEU A 1 -103.35 42.23 -27.68
C LEU A 1 -102.51 43.43 -27.26
N SER A 2 -102.48 44.53 -28.02
CA SER A 2 -101.68 45.72 -27.67
C SER A 2 -102.54 46.73 -26.92
N ILE A 3 -102.02 47.36 -25.87
CA ILE A 3 -102.74 48.43 -25.15
C ILE A 3 -102.37 49.76 -25.80
N CYS A 4 -103.32 50.36 -26.52
CA CYS A 4 -103.18 51.67 -27.13
C CYS A 4 -103.60 52.74 -26.12
N LEU A 5 -102.65 53.57 -25.66
CA LEU A 5 -102.95 54.85 -25.03
C LEU A 5 -102.98 55.94 -26.11
N GLU A 6 -103.93 56.84 -26.00
CA GLU A 6 -104.48 57.75 -27.00
C GLU A 6 -103.48 58.65 -27.76
N VAL A 7 -102.72 58.11 -28.72
CA VAL A 7 -102.19 58.86 -29.90
C VAL A 7 -101.86 57.85 -31.03
N PRO A 8 -102.25 58.06 -32.32
CA PRO A 8 -102.12 57.04 -33.38
C PRO A 8 -100.69 56.74 -33.89
N SER A 9 -99.65 57.11 -33.14
CA SER A 9 -98.25 56.96 -33.58
C SER A 9 -97.33 56.28 -32.57
N LYS A 10 -97.85 55.78 -31.43
CA LYS A 10 -97.06 54.97 -30.49
C LYS A 10 -97.88 53.84 -29.87
N CYS A 11 -98.20 52.82 -30.66
CA CYS A 11 -98.60 51.52 -30.13
C CYS A 11 -97.39 50.90 -29.42
N ILE A 12 -97.42 50.84 -28.09
CA ILE A 12 -96.42 50.10 -27.32
C ILE A 12 -96.91 48.65 -27.22
N ALA A 13 -96.23 47.75 -27.92
CA ALA A 13 -96.48 46.32 -27.76
C ALA A 13 -96.29 45.96 -26.27
N PRO A 14 -97.25 45.27 -25.64
CA PRO A 14 -97.20 44.99 -24.19
C PRO A 14 -96.13 43.96 -23.83
N TYR A 15 -95.63 43.23 -24.83
CA TYR A 15 -94.51 42.30 -24.73
C TYR A 15 -93.46 42.68 -25.78
N VAL A 16 -92.20 42.71 -25.37
CA VAL A 16 -91.03 43.09 -26.19
C VAL A 16 -90.14 41.87 -26.44
N CYS A 17 -90.03 40.95 -25.48
CA CYS A 17 -89.26 39.73 -25.61
C CYS A 17 -89.76 38.86 -26.78
N GLY A 18 -88.83 38.37 -27.64
CA GLY A 18 -89.16 37.53 -28.79
C GLY A 18 -89.55 38.32 -30.05
N THR A 19 -89.33 39.64 -30.04
CA THR A 19 -89.49 40.53 -31.20
C THR A 19 -88.13 41.10 -31.60
N LEU A 20 -88.01 41.72 -32.78
CA LEU A 20 -86.76 42.42 -33.19
C LEU A 20 -86.43 43.67 -32.36
N ARG A 21 -87.14 43.89 -31.24
CA ARG A 21 -87.09 45.10 -30.42
C ARG A 21 -86.42 44.88 -29.06
N ASP A 22 -86.22 43.62 -28.64
CA ASP A 22 -85.33 43.31 -27.53
C ASP A 22 -83.88 43.24 -28.01
N ASP A 23 -82.95 43.72 -27.18
CA ASP A 23 -81.51 43.71 -27.46
C ASP A 23 -80.73 42.80 -26.49
N CYS A 24 -81.41 41.79 -25.94
CA CYS A 24 -80.80 40.79 -25.10
C CYS A 24 -79.84 39.90 -25.91
N HIS A 25 -78.80 39.35 -25.27
CA HIS A 25 -77.89 38.43 -25.95
C HIS A 25 -78.65 37.19 -26.48
N PRO A 26 -78.64 36.91 -27.80
CA PRO A 26 -79.61 36.01 -28.45
C PRO A 26 -79.57 34.55 -27.95
N TYR A 27 -78.41 34.08 -27.47
CA TYR A 27 -78.22 32.70 -26.99
C TYR A 27 -77.75 32.59 -25.53
N ARG A 28 -77.52 33.71 -24.85
CA ARG A 28 -76.84 33.74 -23.53
C ARG A 28 -77.54 34.61 -22.51
N ALA A 29 -78.68 35.20 -22.85
CA ALA A 29 -79.54 35.91 -21.94
C ALA A 29 -81.00 35.49 -22.12
N SER A 30 -81.74 35.49 -21.02
CA SER A 30 -83.19 35.37 -20.99
C SER A 30 -83.79 36.76 -20.94
N CYS A 31 -84.76 37.03 -21.81
CA CYS A 31 -85.56 38.23 -21.77
C CYS A 31 -86.81 37.99 -20.90
N THR A 32 -87.12 38.91 -20.00
CA THR A 32 -88.36 38.91 -19.22
C THR A 32 -89.07 40.25 -19.33
N ASP A 33 -90.31 40.26 -19.82
CA ASP A 33 -91.13 41.48 -19.92
C ASP A 33 -91.53 41.99 -18.53
N THR A 34 -91.35 43.28 -18.28
CA THR A 34 -91.73 43.95 -17.02
C THR A 34 -92.98 44.82 -17.18
N GLY A 35 -93.63 44.78 -18.34
CA GLY A 35 -94.88 45.48 -18.65
C GLY A 35 -94.68 46.83 -19.34
N ASN A 36 -95.74 47.34 -19.99
CA ASN A 36 -95.76 48.62 -20.71
C ASN A 36 -94.59 48.83 -21.71
N GLY A 37 -94.18 47.77 -22.41
CA GLY A 37 -93.08 47.82 -23.37
C GLY A 37 -91.68 47.88 -22.74
N ASN A 38 -91.56 47.60 -21.44
CA ASN A 38 -90.29 47.46 -20.76
C ASN A 38 -89.93 45.98 -20.55
N TYR A 39 -88.64 45.67 -20.55
CA TYR A 39 -88.11 44.31 -20.43
C TYR A 39 -86.78 44.33 -19.68
N ASN A 40 -86.39 43.18 -19.16
CA ASN A 40 -85.10 42.98 -18.50
C ASN A 40 -84.37 41.81 -19.18
N CYS A 41 -83.09 42.01 -19.48
CA CYS A 41 -82.22 40.95 -19.97
C CYS A 41 -81.40 40.42 -18.79
N LYS A 42 -81.41 39.11 -18.59
CA LYS A 42 -80.58 38.45 -17.58
C LYS A 42 -79.77 37.35 -18.22
N CYS A 43 -78.46 37.35 -18.05
CA CYS A 43 -77.62 36.27 -18.55
C CYS A 43 -78.12 34.90 -18.02
N VAL A 44 -78.14 33.89 -18.89
CA VAL A 44 -78.52 32.52 -18.52
C VAL A 44 -77.44 31.90 -17.62
N SER A 45 -77.75 30.76 -17.00
CA SER A 45 -76.83 30.14 -16.03
C SER A 45 -75.44 29.91 -16.62
N ASN A 46 -74.39 30.15 -15.82
CA ASN A 46 -72.97 30.14 -16.19
C ASN A 46 -72.52 31.24 -17.16
N TYR A 47 -73.31 32.32 -17.31
CA TYR A 47 -72.91 33.56 -17.95
C TYR A 47 -73.10 34.76 -17.00
N VAL A 48 -72.21 35.74 -17.08
CA VAL A 48 -72.23 36.99 -16.32
C VAL A 48 -72.14 38.19 -17.27
N GLY A 49 -72.75 39.31 -16.87
CA GLY A 49 -72.84 40.52 -17.68
C GLY A 49 -74.16 41.26 -17.48
N ASP A 50 -74.47 42.22 -18.35
CA ASP A 50 -75.64 43.09 -18.25
C ASP A 50 -76.90 42.53 -18.94
N GLY A 51 -76.84 41.28 -19.42
CA GLY A 51 -77.91 40.63 -20.17
C GLY A 51 -77.93 40.95 -21.67
N LYS A 52 -77.22 41.99 -22.11
CA LYS A 52 -77.02 42.31 -23.54
C LYS A 52 -75.66 41.78 -24.01
N THR A 53 -74.66 41.91 -23.16
CA THR A 53 -73.34 41.29 -23.27
C THR A 53 -73.22 40.27 -22.16
N CYS A 54 -73.08 38.99 -22.53
CA CYS A 54 -72.97 37.88 -21.57
C CYS A 54 -71.71 37.07 -21.87
N GLU A 55 -70.76 37.11 -20.94
CA GLU A 55 -69.52 36.35 -20.98
C GLU A 55 -69.63 35.11 -20.10
N ALA A 56 -68.91 34.04 -20.47
CA ALA A 56 -68.92 32.82 -19.66
C ALA A 56 -68.38 33.14 -18.26
N THR A 57 -69.04 32.62 -17.23
CA THR A 57 -68.56 32.75 -15.86
C THR A 57 -67.21 32.06 -15.73
N LYS A 58 -66.17 32.86 -15.48
CA LYS A 58 -64.84 32.36 -15.09
C LYS A 58 -64.86 32.04 -13.60
N ILE A 59 -64.32 30.89 -13.24
CA ILE A 59 -64.25 30.44 -11.84
C ILE A 59 -62.86 30.73 -11.27
N CYS A 60 -61.82 30.55 -12.08
CA CYS A 60 -60.44 30.82 -11.65
C CYS A 60 -60.27 32.28 -11.22
N GLY A 61 -59.60 32.52 -10.08
CA GLY A 61 -59.40 33.86 -9.51
C GLY A 61 -60.62 34.46 -8.79
N THR A 62 -61.63 33.65 -8.48
CA THR A 62 -62.78 34.03 -7.64
C THR A 62 -62.76 33.21 -6.34
N ASP A 63 -63.62 33.54 -5.37
CA ASP A 63 -63.76 32.76 -4.12
C ASP A 63 -64.26 31.32 -4.32
N ARG A 64 -64.60 30.95 -5.57
CA ARG A 64 -64.99 29.58 -5.95
C ARG A 64 -63.83 28.77 -6.53
N ASP A 65 -62.67 29.39 -6.74
CA ASP A 65 -61.43 28.70 -7.09
C ASP A 65 -60.93 27.93 -5.87
N ASP A 66 -61.12 26.61 -5.89
CA ASP A 66 -60.71 25.70 -4.82
C ASP A 66 -59.51 24.84 -5.20
N CYS A 67 -58.72 25.28 -6.19
CA CYS A 67 -57.46 24.63 -6.54
C CYS A 67 -56.43 24.81 -5.41
N ASP A 68 -55.56 23.81 -5.26
CA ASP A 68 -54.43 23.85 -4.34
C ASP A 68 -53.50 25.04 -4.66
N GLU A 69 -52.77 25.57 -3.66
CA GLU A 69 -51.81 26.66 -3.87
C GLU A 69 -50.67 26.27 -4.85
N HIS A 70 -50.39 24.98 -4.96
CA HIS A 70 -49.44 24.40 -5.90
C HIS A 70 -50.14 23.83 -7.15
N ALA A 71 -51.35 24.28 -7.47
CA ALA A 71 -52.05 23.94 -8.70
C ALA A 71 -52.37 25.18 -9.57
N THR A 72 -52.46 24.96 -10.88
CA THR A 72 -52.96 25.95 -11.83
C THR A 72 -54.44 25.66 -12.11
N CYS A 73 -55.29 26.65 -11.85
CA CYS A 73 -56.69 26.64 -12.29
C CYS A 73 -56.79 26.97 -13.79
N THR A 74 -57.59 26.22 -14.53
CA THR A 74 -57.91 26.52 -15.94
C THR A 74 -59.40 26.37 -16.17
N ASP A 75 -60.07 27.44 -16.64
CA ASP A 75 -61.46 27.36 -17.07
C ASP A 75 -61.56 26.46 -18.32
N THR A 76 -62.30 25.36 -18.22
CA THR A 76 -62.43 24.33 -19.27
C THR A 76 -63.73 24.44 -20.07
N GLY A 77 -64.64 25.32 -19.66
CA GLY A 77 -65.92 25.52 -20.33
C GLY A 77 -66.89 26.38 -19.52
N LEU A 78 -68.17 26.31 -19.89
CA LEU A 78 -69.24 27.12 -19.28
C LEU A 78 -69.42 26.81 -17.79
N GLY A 79 -68.91 27.67 -16.92
CA GLY A 79 -68.94 27.45 -15.47
C GLY A 79 -68.19 26.19 -15.03
N SER A 80 -67.22 25.74 -15.84
CA SER A 80 -66.41 24.54 -15.61
C SER A 80 -64.95 24.93 -15.58
N TYR A 81 -64.22 24.39 -14.61
CA TYR A 81 -62.79 24.60 -14.43
C TYR A 81 -62.13 23.27 -14.05
N LYS A 82 -60.81 23.22 -14.22
CA LYS A 82 -59.99 22.09 -13.82
C LYS A 82 -58.74 22.60 -13.13
N CYS A 83 -58.41 21.97 -12.00
CA CYS A 83 -57.15 22.17 -11.32
C CYS A 83 -56.12 21.17 -11.84
N ARG A 84 -54.88 21.61 -12.01
CA ARG A 84 -53.75 20.73 -12.35
C ARG A 84 -52.56 21.11 -11.50
N CYS A 85 -52.00 20.16 -10.76
CA CYS A 85 -50.77 20.40 -10.00
C CYS A 85 -49.66 20.98 -10.89
N ASN A 86 -48.91 21.91 -10.32
CA ASN A 86 -47.79 22.55 -10.96
C ASN A 86 -46.67 21.53 -11.18
N LYS A 87 -45.72 21.85 -12.07
CA LYS A 87 -44.58 20.97 -12.35
C LYS A 87 -43.85 20.65 -11.03
N GLY A 88 -43.57 19.37 -10.81
CA GLY A 88 -42.92 18.89 -9.58
C GLY A 88 -43.88 18.54 -8.45
N TYR A 89 -45.19 18.67 -8.66
CA TYR A 89 -46.22 18.27 -7.70
C TYR A 89 -47.15 17.22 -8.30
N VAL A 90 -47.64 16.31 -7.46
CA VAL A 90 -48.56 15.23 -7.81
C VAL A 90 -49.79 15.26 -6.93
N GLY A 91 -50.93 14.84 -7.47
CA GLY A 91 -52.21 14.88 -6.78
C GLY A 91 -53.38 15.08 -7.75
N ASP A 92 -54.54 15.45 -7.21
CA ASP A 92 -55.78 15.64 -7.98
C ASP A 92 -56.01 17.09 -8.45
N GLY A 93 -55.10 18.01 -8.09
CA GLY A 93 -55.18 19.44 -8.39
C GLY A 93 -55.89 20.27 -7.30
N LYS A 94 -56.68 19.64 -6.42
CA LYS A 94 -57.23 20.26 -5.21
C LYS A 94 -56.38 19.96 -3.98
N THR A 95 -55.62 18.89 -4.03
CA THR A 95 -54.52 18.57 -3.11
C THR A 95 -53.31 18.21 -3.95
N CYS A 96 -52.21 18.94 -3.78
CA CYS A 96 -50.96 18.73 -4.50
C CYS A 96 -49.80 18.58 -3.51
N GLU A 97 -49.14 17.42 -3.56
CA GLU A 97 -47.96 17.14 -2.76
C GLU A 97 -46.71 17.20 -3.63
N ALA A 98 -45.58 17.60 -3.05
CA ALA A 98 -44.30 17.61 -3.76
C ALA A 98 -43.96 16.19 -4.22
N GLU A 99 -43.67 16.04 -5.51
CA GLU A 99 -43.23 14.77 -6.07
C GLU A 99 -41.83 14.45 -5.54
N THR A 100 -41.70 13.32 -4.84
CA THR A 100 -40.40 12.78 -4.45
C THR A 100 -39.95 11.75 -5.48
N ILE A 101 -38.67 11.78 -5.82
CA ILE A 101 -38.08 10.87 -6.79
C ILE A 101 -37.34 9.75 -6.06
N CYS A 102 -36.62 10.08 -4.98
CA CYS A 102 -35.83 9.11 -4.24
C CYS A 102 -36.69 7.99 -3.64
N GLY A 103 -36.22 6.74 -3.77
CA GLY A 103 -36.95 5.56 -3.29
C GLY A 103 -38.12 5.11 -4.19
N THR A 104 -38.32 5.76 -5.33
CA THR A 104 -39.29 5.36 -6.36
C THR A 104 -38.57 4.69 -7.54
N PRO A 105 -39.29 4.05 -8.49
CA PRO A 105 -38.68 3.54 -9.72
C PRO A 105 -38.08 4.61 -10.65
N LYS A 106 -38.30 5.90 -10.36
CA LYS A 106 -37.68 7.02 -11.08
C LYS A 106 -36.30 7.37 -10.54
N ASP A 107 -35.90 6.82 -9.38
CA ASP A 107 -34.56 6.93 -8.83
C ASP A 107 -33.59 6.10 -9.69
N ASP A 108 -32.80 6.80 -10.48
CA ASP A 108 -31.76 6.30 -11.38
C ASP A 108 -30.36 6.71 -10.89
N CYS A 109 -30.20 7.01 -9.59
CA CYS A 109 -28.87 7.17 -9.01
C CYS A 109 -28.06 5.85 -9.07
N HIS A 110 -26.74 5.96 -9.17
CA HIS A 110 -25.86 4.79 -9.15
C HIS A 110 -26.01 4.00 -7.83
N GLU A 111 -25.71 2.69 -7.83
CA GLU A 111 -25.77 1.86 -6.60
C GLU A 111 -24.86 2.38 -5.46
N PHE A 112 -23.76 3.03 -5.85
CA PHE A 112 -22.81 3.70 -4.95
C PHE A 112 -23.05 5.20 -4.84
N ALA A 113 -24.25 5.68 -5.13
CA ALA A 113 -24.68 7.06 -4.89
C ALA A 113 -25.82 7.11 -3.85
N THR A 114 -26.01 8.30 -3.30
CA THR A 114 -27.12 8.66 -2.43
C THR A 114 -28.02 9.61 -3.20
N CYS A 115 -29.30 9.24 -3.33
CA CYS A 115 -30.33 10.13 -3.85
C CYS A 115 -30.79 11.09 -2.74
N LYS A 116 -30.93 12.37 -3.10
CA LYS A 116 -31.51 13.40 -2.23
C LYS A 116 -32.51 14.23 -3.02
N ASP A 117 -33.77 14.25 -2.58
CA ASP A 117 -34.76 15.19 -3.12
C ASP A 117 -34.36 16.62 -2.72
N THR A 118 -34.21 17.50 -3.71
CA THR A 118 -33.78 18.90 -3.54
C THR A 118 -34.93 19.88 -3.69
N GLY A 119 -36.06 19.43 -4.25
CA GLY A 119 -37.28 20.21 -4.42
C GLY A 119 -38.40 19.37 -5.04
N PRO A 120 -39.55 19.99 -5.35
CA PRO A 120 -40.68 19.30 -5.97
C PRO A 120 -40.29 18.73 -7.34
N GLY A 121 -40.25 17.41 -7.47
CA GLY A 121 -39.81 16.69 -8.67
C GLY A 121 -38.34 16.88 -9.04
N GLU A 122 -37.54 17.45 -8.15
CA GLU A 122 -36.11 17.70 -8.33
C GLU A 122 -35.30 16.90 -7.30
N TYR A 123 -34.21 16.30 -7.76
CA TYR A 123 -33.36 15.45 -6.95
C TYR A 123 -31.92 15.50 -7.46
N GLU A 124 -30.99 15.16 -6.57
CA GLU A 124 -29.56 15.12 -6.84
C GLU A 124 -29.00 13.76 -6.43
N CYS A 125 -28.15 13.19 -7.27
CA CYS A 125 -27.37 12.00 -6.95
C CYS A 125 -25.96 12.42 -6.56
N THR A 126 -25.49 11.95 -5.41
CA THR A 126 -24.12 12.21 -4.95
C THR A 126 -23.43 10.89 -4.67
N CYS A 127 -22.23 10.68 -5.21
CA CYS A 127 -21.49 9.45 -4.92
C CYS A 127 -21.27 9.31 -3.39
N LYS A 128 -21.44 8.09 -2.88
CA LYS A 128 -21.17 7.75 -1.49
C LYS A 128 -19.69 8.03 -1.17
N PRO A 129 -19.33 8.20 0.12
CA PRO A 129 -17.94 8.35 0.51
C PRO A 129 -17.05 7.29 -0.14
N TRP A 130 -15.85 7.70 -0.54
CA TRP A 130 -14.84 6.86 -1.18
C TRP A 130 -15.11 6.43 -2.63
N TYR A 131 -16.15 6.98 -3.24
CA TYR A 131 -16.43 6.87 -4.67
C TYR A 131 -16.41 8.25 -5.32
N THR A 132 -16.09 8.30 -6.61
CA THR A 132 -16.04 9.53 -7.42
C THR A 132 -16.85 9.38 -8.70
N GLY A 133 -17.34 10.49 -9.25
CA GLY A 133 -18.20 10.51 -10.44
C GLY A 133 -19.30 11.56 -10.36
N ASP A 134 -20.33 11.40 -11.19
CA ASP A 134 -21.44 12.36 -11.33
C ASP A 134 -22.71 11.95 -10.55
N GLY A 135 -22.63 10.91 -9.72
CA GLY A 135 -23.77 10.36 -8.97
C GLY A 135 -24.67 9.41 -9.77
N LYS A 136 -24.62 9.45 -11.10
CA LYS A 136 -25.27 8.46 -11.99
C LYS A 136 -24.30 7.33 -12.36
N SER A 137 -23.01 7.64 -12.39
CA SER A 137 -21.90 6.72 -12.55
C SER A 137 -20.88 7.02 -11.46
N CYS A 138 -20.68 6.07 -10.53
CA CYS A 138 -19.71 6.22 -9.45
C CYS A 138 -18.69 5.09 -9.50
N THR A 139 -17.41 5.44 -9.51
CA THR A 139 -16.28 4.51 -9.46
C THR A 139 -15.54 4.62 -8.14
N ALA A 140 -14.95 3.51 -7.69
CA ALA A 140 -14.15 3.51 -6.47
C ALA A 140 -12.94 4.44 -6.64
N ILE A 141 -12.69 5.28 -5.64
CA ILE A 141 -11.48 6.11 -5.61
C ILE A 141 -10.27 5.18 -5.44
N LYS A 142 -9.27 5.36 -6.30
CA LYS A 142 -7.96 4.72 -6.21
C LYS A 142 -6.95 5.77 -5.77
N ILE A 143 -6.16 5.44 -4.75
CA ILE A 143 -5.16 6.36 -4.20
C ILE A 143 -3.78 6.06 -4.78
N CYS A 144 -3.47 4.79 -5.07
CA CYS A 144 -2.18 4.47 -5.69
C CYS A 144 -2.04 5.16 -7.07
N GLY A 145 -0.91 5.80 -7.29
CA GLY A 145 -0.59 6.59 -8.48
C GLY A 145 -1.11 8.02 -8.46
N THR A 146 -1.69 8.50 -7.35
CA THR A 146 -2.10 9.90 -7.17
C THR A 146 -1.17 10.64 -6.22
N PRO A 147 -1.20 11.99 -6.19
CA PRO A 147 -0.41 12.78 -5.22
C PRO A 147 -0.82 12.58 -3.74
N GLU A 148 -1.91 11.85 -3.47
CA GLU A 148 -2.39 11.54 -2.13
C GLU A 148 -1.75 10.25 -1.58
N GLU A 149 -1.05 9.50 -2.43
CA GLU A 149 -0.22 8.36 -2.05
C GLU A 149 0.99 8.84 -1.23
N ASN A 150 1.11 8.36 0.02
CA ASN A 150 2.21 8.69 0.92
C ASN A 150 3.16 7.49 1.16
N CYS A 151 3.17 6.50 0.27
CA CYS A 151 4.09 5.37 0.39
C CYS A 151 5.55 5.82 0.23
N SER A 152 6.46 5.13 0.91
CA SER A 152 7.89 5.28 0.69
C SER A 152 8.26 4.97 -0.76
N GLU A 153 9.34 5.58 -1.27
CA GLU A 153 9.90 5.22 -2.58
C GLU A 153 10.38 3.75 -2.64
N PHE A 154 10.66 3.15 -1.48
CA PHE A 154 11.03 1.73 -1.34
C PHE A 154 9.85 0.87 -0.89
N ALA A 155 8.62 1.31 -1.15
CA ALA A 155 7.40 0.55 -0.88
C ALA A 155 6.56 0.39 -2.16
N THR A 156 5.70 -0.62 -2.13
CA THR A 156 4.66 -0.84 -3.13
C THR A 156 3.31 -0.44 -2.56
N CYS A 157 2.58 0.40 -3.29
CA CYS A 157 1.20 0.76 -2.97
C CYS A 157 0.21 -0.27 -3.54
N ALA A 158 -0.79 -0.64 -2.74
CA ALA A 158 -1.94 -1.44 -3.19
C ALA A 158 -3.27 -0.84 -2.70
N ASP A 159 -4.18 -0.55 -3.63
CA ASP A 159 -5.56 -0.17 -3.29
C ASP A 159 -6.26 -1.38 -2.66
N THR A 160 -6.87 -1.20 -1.48
CA THR A 160 -7.49 -2.29 -0.73
C THR A 160 -9.02 -2.26 -0.78
N ARG A 161 -9.61 -1.09 -0.57
CA ARG A 161 -11.04 -0.81 -0.68
C ARG A 161 -11.21 0.55 -1.35
N PRO A 162 -12.43 0.93 -1.77
CA PRO A 162 -12.65 2.28 -2.28
C PRO A 162 -12.09 3.31 -1.32
N GLY A 163 -11.21 4.19 -1.82
CA GLY A 163 -10.57 5.25 -1.06
C GLY A 163 -9.65 4.80 0.08
N THR A 164 -9.23 3.53 0.13
CA THR A 164 -8.22 3.06 1.08
C THR A 164 -7.11 2.28 0.36
N TYR A 165 -5.91 2.39 0.88
CA TYR A 165 -4.72 1.75 0.33
C TYR A 165 -3.81 1.26 1.45
N THR A 166 -2.84 0.43 1.10
CA THR A 166 -1.78 -0.03 1.99
C THR A 166 -0.44 0.11 1.29
N CYS A 167 0.57 0.55 2.04
CA CYS A 167 1.96 0.54 1.60
C CYS A 167 2.65 -0.70 2.19
N THR A 168 3.49 -1.36 1.41
CA THR A 168 4.30 -2.50 1.89
C THR A 168 5.72 -2.29 1.44
N CYS A 169 6.68 -2.28 2.37
CA CYS A 169 8.10 -2.15 2.01
C CYS A 169 8.51 -3.25 1.03
N ASN A 170 9.31 -2.87 0.05
CA ASN A 170 9.85 -3.78 -0.95
C ASN A 170 10.80 -4.79 -0.30
N GLU A 171 11.08 -5.87 -1.01
CA GLU A 171 12.03 -6.90 -0.56
C GLU A 171 13.39 -6.28 -0.18
N GLY A 172 13.91 -6.67 0.98
CA GLY A 172 15.14 -6.10 1.54
C GLY A 172 14.98 -4.80 2.33
N TYR A 173 13.75 -4.27 2.48
CA TYR A 173 13.45 -3.12 3.32
C TYR A 173 12.48 -3.49 4.45
N THR A 174 12.57 -2.76 5.56
CA THR A 174 11.67 -2.91 6.72
C THR A 174 11.13 -1.54 7.15
N GLY A 175 9.93 -1.56 7.75
CA GLY A 175 9.23 -0.35 8.17
C GLY A 175 7.71 -0.51 8.12
N ASP A 176 7.00 0.62 8.11
CA ASP A 176 5.52 0.66 8.06
C ASP A 176 4.95 0.87 6.66
N GLY A 177 5.81 0.99 5.64
CA GLY A 177 5.43 1.21 4.24
C GLY A 177 5.41 2.69 3.84
N GLU A 178 5.16 3.62 4.75
CA GLU A 178 5.35 5.06 4.53
C GLU A 178 6.83 5.43 4.72
N ILE A 179 7.46 4.81 5.72
CA ILE A 179 8.89 4.87 5.98
C ILE A 179 9.43 3.45 5.82
N CYS A 180 10.31 3.27 4.84
CA CYS A 180 11.03 2.03 4.63
C CYS A 180 12.53 2.29 4.69
N THR A 181 13.23 1.50 5.49
CA THR A 181 14.69 1.55 5.65
C THR A 181 15.30 0.20 5.26
N GLU A 182 16.53 0.23 4.78
CA GLU A 182 17.25 -1.00 4.41
C GLU A 182 17.27 -1.98 5.59
N HIS A 183 16.86 -3.21 5.33
CA HIS A 183 16.96 -4.30 6.29
C HIS A 183 18.42 -4.72 6.40
N LYS A 184 19.01 -4.52 7.58
CA LYS A 184 20.37 -4.96 7.88
C LYS A 184 20.30 -6.35 8.49
N VAL A 185 20.94 -7.30 7.83
CA VAL A 185 20.88 -8.71 8.26
C VAL A 185 21.95 -8.96 9.33
N CYS A 186 23.13 -8.35 9.20
CA CYS A 186 24.19 -8.51 10.19
C CYS A 186 23.76 -7.99 11.58
N GLY A 187 24.05 -8.75 12.63
CA GLY A 187 23.63 -8.48 14.00
C GLY A 187 22.21 -8.95 14.35
N THR A 188 21.53 -9.64 13.44
CA THR A 188 20.21 -10.24 13.65
C THR A 188 20.28 -11.77 13.68
N PRO A 189 19.25 -12.48 14.17
CA PRO A 189 19.21 -13.95 14.10
C PRO A 189 19.16 -14.53 12.68
N GLU A 190 18.91 -13.69 11.66
CA GLU A 190 18.93 -14.09 10.25
C GLU A 190 20.36 -14.16 9.68
N GLU A 191 21.33 -13.58 10.40
CA GLU A 191 22.75 -13.72 10.10
C GLU A 191 23.15 -15.20 10.21
N ASP A 192 23.31 -15.84 9.06
CA ASP A 192 23.71 -17.24 8.91
C ASP A 192 25.20 -17.35 8.56
N CYS A 193 26.04 -16.59 9.27
CA CYS A 193 27.50 -16.65 9.15
C CYS A 193 28.10 -17.61 10.18
N SER A 194 29.25 -18.19 9.83
CA SER A 194 30.06 -18.95 10.80
C SER A 194 30.44 -18.05 11.99
N GLU A 195 30.60 -18.64 13.18
CA GLU A 195 31.17 -17.96 14.34
C GLU A 195 32.62 -17.45 14.09
N PHE A 196 33.31 -18.04 13.12
CA PHE A 196 34.66 -17.64 12.67
C PHE A 196 34.63 -16.82 11.38
N ALA A 197 33.51 -16.18 11.07
CA ALA A 197 33.38 -15.25 9.95
C ALA A 197 32.95 -13.85 10.43
N THR A 198 33.23 -12.86 9.59
CA THR A 198 32.71 -11.50 9.73
C THR A 198 31.59 -11.30 8.72
N CYS A 199 30.42 -10.88 9.21
CA CYS A 199 29.29 -10.47 8.38
C CYS A 199 29.48 -9.04 7.86
N SER A 200 29.05 -8.77 6.63
CA SER A 200 28.95 -7.42 6.07
C SER A 200 27.70 -7.29 5.21
N ASP A 201 26.86 -6.30 5.51
CA ASP A 201 25.70 -5.97 4.69
C ASP A 201 26.16 -5.43 3.33
N THR A 202 25.63 -5.97 2.24
CA THR A 202 26.01 -5.61 0.87
C THR A 202 24.95 -4.79 0.14
N GLY A 203 23.79 -4.63 0.76
CA GLY A 203 22.62 -3.95 0.21
C GLY A 203 21.36 -4.31 0.99
N PRO A 204 20.19 -3.81 0.60
CA PRO A 204 18.93 -4.02 1.31
C PRO A 204 18.61 -5.51 1.47
N GLY A 205 18.60 -6.02 2.71
CA GLY A 205 18.34 -7.43 3.02
C GLY A 205 19.39 -8.42 2.51
N THR A 206 20.54 -7.94 2.01
CA THR A 206 21.60 -8.81 1.47
C THR A 206 22.87 -8.64 2.28
N PHE A 207 23.60 -9.73 2.45
CA PHE A 207 24.82 -9.76 3.23
C PHE A 207 25.80 -10.79 2.67
N THR A 208 27.05 -10.67 3.09
CA THR A 208 28.11 -11.62 2.80
C THR A 208 28.85 -11.99 4.08
N CYS A 209 29.26 -13.25 4.18
CA CYS A 209 30.10 -13.74 5.26
C CYS A 209 31.52 -13.96 4.71
N THR A 210 32.53 -13.45 5.42
CA THR A 210 33.94 -13.68 5.07
C THR A 210 34.64 -14.35 6.23
N CYS A 211 35.30 -15.50 6.00
CA CYS A 211 36.06 -16.16 7.06
C CYS A 211 37.14 -15.25 7.63
N ASN A 212 37.29 -15.27 8.94
CA ASN A 212 38.30 -14.50 9.65
C ASN A 212 39.70 -15.01 9.31
N GLU A 213 40.72 -14.18 9.57
CA GLU A 213 42.12 -14.53 9.35
C GLU A 213 42.47 -15.87 10.03
N GLY A 214 43.16 -16.75 9.29
CA GLY A 214 43.51 -18.10 9.75
C GLY A 214 42.44 -19.16 9.50
N TYR A 215 41.28 -18.80 8.93
CA TYR A 215 40.22 -19.73 8.55
C TYR A 215 39.95 -19.68 7.03
N THR A 216 39.42 -20.78 6.50
CA THR A 216 39.04 -20.91 5.08
C THR A 216 37.69 -21.60 4.92
N GLY A 217 36.98 -21.26 3.85
CA GLY A 217 35.64 -21.78 3.55
C GLY A 217 34.77 -20.77 2.81
N ASP A 218 33.45 -20.92 2.91
CA ASP A 218 32.45 -20.10 2.22
C ASP A 218 31.87 -18.97 3.09
N GLY A 219 32.42 -18.76 4.29
CA GLY A 219 31.94 -17.78 5.27
C GLY A 219 30.79 -18.28 6.16
N LYS A 220 29.99 -19.25 5.70
CA LYS A 220 28.99 -19.94 6.52
C LYS A 220 29.60 -21.11 7.29
N THR A 221 30.52 -21.79 6.64
CA THR A 221 31.40 -22.79 7.23
C THR A 221 32.83 -22.28 7.08
N CYS A 222 33.51 -22.08 8.21
CA CYS A 222 34.91 -21.66 8.24
C CYS A 222 35.71 -22.68 9.04
N ASN A 223 36.67 -23.32 8.39
CA ASN A 223 37.56 -24.30 9.00
C ASN A 223 38.93 -23.68 9.23
N GLU A 224 39.58 -24.08 10.31
CA GLU A 224 40.95 -23.65 10.60
C GLU A 224 41.89 -24.05 9.45
N ILE A 225 42.71 -23.11 9.00
CA ILE A 225 43.79 -23.41 8.06
C ILE A 225 44.90 -24.12 8.82
N LYS A 226 45.26 -25.33 8.37
CA LYS A 226 46.41 -26.07 8.87
C LYS A 226 47.52 -25.98 7.84
N ILE A 227 48.69 -25.53 8.26
CA ILE A 227 49.81 -25.28 7.35
C ILE A 227 50.72 -26.51 7.29
N CYS A 228 50.91 -27.22 8.41
CA CYS A 228 51.70 -28.44 8.41
C CYS A 228 51.09 -29.50 7.47
N GLY A 229 51.93 -30.12 6.64
CA GLY A 229 51.53 -31.08 5.61
C GLY A 229 51.03 -30.47 4.31
N THR A 230 51.09 -29.14 4.16
CA THR A 230 50.73 -28.43 2.93
C THR A 230 51.99 -27.91 2.21
N PRO A 231 51.91 -27.53 0.92
CA PRO A 231 53.04 -26.90 0.22
C PRO A 231 53.48 -25.54 0.78
N GLU A 232 52.68 -24.93 1.66
CA GLU A 232 52.97 -23.65 2.32
C GLU A 232 53.83 -23.83 3.58
N GLU A 233 54.00 -25.08 4.04
CA GLU A 233 54.94 -25.43 5.08
C GLU A 233 56.37 -25.13 4.64
N ASP A 234 57.05 -24.24 5.38
CA ASP A 234 58.42 -23.81 5.13
C ASP A 234 59.34 -24.20 6.30
N CYS A 235 59.15 -25.41 6.84
CA CYS A 235 60.02 -25.99 7.84
C CYS A 235 61.24 -26.66 7.18
N SER A 236 62.36 -26.70 7.91
CA SER A 236 63.51 -27.50 7.48
C SER A 236 63.13 -28.98 7.35
N GLU A 237 63.75 -29.71 6.43
CA GLU A 237 63.61 -31.18 6.36
C GLU A 237 64.04 -31.89 7.67
N PHE A 238 64.87 -31.24 8.49
CA PHE A 238 65.29 -31.72 9.81
C PHE A 238 64.55 -31.03 10.96
N ALA A 239 63.35 -30.51 10.70
CA ALA A 239 62.47 -29.95 11.72
C ALA A 239 61.12 -30.67 11.72
N THR A 240 60.44 -30.63 12.86
CA THR A 240 59.05 -31.04 13.01
C THR A 240 58.16 -29.80 12.98
N CYS A 241 57.16 -29.80 12.09
CA CYS A 241 56.11 -28.80 12.05
C CYS A 241 55.02 -29.09 13.09
N ALA A 242 54.54 -28.05 13.76
CA ALA A 242 53.34 -28.12 14.60
C ALA A 242 52.45 -26.90 14.36
N ASP A 243 51.18 -27.13 14.03
CA ASP A 243 50.17 -26.06 13.97
C ASP A 243 49.95 -25.51 15.38
N THR A 244 49.91 -24.18 15.52
CA THR A 244 49.81 -23.51 16.83
C THR A 244 48.47 -22.80 17.03
N ARG A 245 47.96 -22.16 15.98
CA ARG A 245 46.67 -21.45 15.92
C ARG A 245 46.14 -21.56 14.49
N PRO A 246 44.86 -21.25 14.24
CA PRO A 246 44.32 -21.23 12.87
C PRO A 246 45.22 -20.39 11.95
N GLY A 247 45.72 -21.00 10.87
CA GLY A 247 46.65 -20.39 9.91
C GLY A 247 48.04 -20.05 10.45
N SER A 248 48.46 -20.62 11.58
CA SER A 248 49.78 -20.37 12.18
C SER A 248 50.45 -21.66 12.63
N TYR A 249 51.76 -21.74 12.45
CA TYR A 249 52.56 -22.93 12.72
C TYR A 249 53.92 -22.56 13.29
N THR A 250 54.59 -23.55 13.88
CA THR A 250 55.98 -23.44 14.34
C THR A 250 56.80 -24.61 13.82
N CYS A 251 58.09 -24.36 13.58
CA CYS A 251 59.05 -25.39 13.20
C CYS A 251 60.04 -25.56 14.34
N THR A 252 60.25 -26.80 14.79
CA THR A 252 61.24 -27.11 15.83
C THR A 252 62.26 -28.09 15.27
N CYS A 253 63.55 -27.75 15.33
CA CYS A 253 64.60 -28.67 14.88
C CYS A 253 64.52 -30.01 15.63
N ASN A 254 64.68 -31.09 14.88
CA ASN A 254 64.69 -32.44 15.42
C ASN A 254 65.88 -32.64 16.37
N GLU A 255 65.81 -33.66 17.22
CA GLU A 255 66.89 -33.99 18.14
C GLU A 255 68.23 -34.19 17.39
N GLY A 256 69.30 -33.60 17.92
CA GLY A 256 70.62 -33.59 17.27
C GLY A 256 70.84 -32.47 16.25
N TYR A 257 69.85 -31.61 16.02
CA TYR A 257 69.96 -30.41 15.18
C TYR A 257 69.72 -29.12 15.97
N THR A 258 70.27 -28.01 15.49
CA THR A 258 70.11 -26.66 16.07
C THR A 258 69.84 -25.63 14.97
N GLY A 259 69.08 -24.58 15.30
CA GLY A 259 68.67 -23.56 14.35
C GLY A 259 67.35 -22.90 14.72
N ASP A 260 66.70 -22.26 13.73
CA ASP A 260 65.42 -21.55 13.87
C ASP A 260 64.20 -22.40 13.44
N GLY A 261 64.42 -23.69 13.16
CA GLY A 261 63.39 -24.60 12.66
C GLY A 261 63.17 -24.55 11.15
N LYS A 262 63.44 -23.43 10.49
CA LYS A 262 63.43 -23.32 9.01
C LYS A 262 64.77 -23.74 8.42
N THR A 263 65.84 -23.41 9.12
CA THR A 263 67.21 -23.83 8.85
C THR A 263 67.74 -24.58 10.06
N CYS A 264 67.81 -25.91 9.95
CA CYS A 264 68.39 -26.76 10.99
C CYS A 264 69.74 -27.30 10.54
N LYS A 265 70.74 -27.21 11.42
CA LYS A 265 72.09 -27.72 11.20
C LYS A 265 72.42 -28.78 12.24
N GLU A 266 73.14 -29.81 11.82
CA GLU A 266 73.61 -30.85 12.73
C GLU A 266 74.45 -30.24 13.85
N ILE A 267 74.16 -30.64 15.09
CA ILE A 267 74.99 -30.31 16.25
C ILE A 267 76.24 -31.19 16.17
N LYS A 268 77.41 -30.56 16.08
CA LYS A 268 78.70 -31.24 16.22
C LYS A 268 79.16 -31.12 17.66
N ILE A 269 79.46 -32.23 18.30
CA ILE A 269 79.86 -32.24 19.72
C ILE A 269 81.37 -32.14 19.85
N CYS A 270 82.12 -32.79 18.95
CA CYS A 270 83.58 -32.69 18.97
C CYS A 270 84.05 -31.23 18.76
N GLY A 271 84.98 -30.77 19.60
CA GLY A 271 85.48 -29.39 19.61
C GLY A 271 84.60 -28.40 20.38
N THR A 272 83.54 -28.86 21.06
CA THR A 272 82.69 -28.05 21.93
C THR A 272 82.92 -28.38 23.41
N PRO A 273 82.50 -27.52 24.36
CA PRO A 273 82.58 -27.84 25.80
C PRO A 273 81.73 -29.03 26.25
N GLN A 274 80.85 -29.55 25.38
CA GLN A 274 80.04 -30.75 25.64
C GLN A 274 80.76 -32.05 25.28
N GLU A 275 81.92 -31.95 24.62
CA GLU A 275 82.82 -33.09 24.40
C GLU A 275 83.34 -33.63 25.74
N ASP A 276 83.05 -34.90 26.01
CA ASP A 276 83.44 -35.61 27.23
C ASP A 276 84.30 -36.85 26.88
N CYS A 277 85.21 -36.68 25.90
CA CYS A 277 86.22 -37.68 25.57
C CYS A 277 87.42 -37.57 26.51
N SER A 278 88.12 -38.69 26.74
CA SER A 278 89.41 -38.68 27.43
C SER A 278 90.39 -37.79 26.68
N GLU A 279 91.29 -37.10 27.39
CA GLU A 279 92.42 -36.37 26.77
C GLU A 279 93.32 -37.28 25.90
N PHE A 280 93.26 -38.61 26.10
CA PHE A 280 93.96 -39.63 25.31
C PHE A 280 93.06 -40.36 24.31
N ALA A 281 91.90 -39.80 23.99
CA ALA A 281 91.00 -40.29 22.95
C ALA A 281 90.84 -39.26 21.83
N THR A 282 90.53 -39.75 20.63
CA THR A 282 90.09 -38.92 19.51
C THR A 282 88.57 -38.94 19.47
N CYS A 283 87.96 -37.75 19.47
CA CYS A 283 86.53 -37.57 19.24
C CYS A 283 86.21 -37.65 17.74
N ALA A 284 85.15 -38.37 17.38
CA ALA A 284 84.59 -38.35 16.04
C ALA A 284 83.07 -38.16 16.13
N ASP A 285 82.53 -37.16 15.43
CA ASP A 285 81.08 -37.02 15.28
C ASP A 285 80.55 -38.23 14.48
N THR A 286 79.57 -38.96 15.02
CA THR A 286 79.02 -40.18 14.43
C THR A 286 77.65 -39.98 13.80
N GLY A 287 77.09 -38.78 13.94
CA GLY A 287 75.77 -38.38 13.45
C GLY A 287 75.32 -37.06 14.08
N PRO A 288 74.12 -36.57 13.74
CA PRO A 288 73.58 -35.33 14.30
C PRO A 288 73.50 -35.39 15.83
N GLY A 289 74.24 -34.54 16.53
CA GLY A 289 74.27 -34.51 18.00
C GLY A 289 74.79 -35.79 18.65
N THR A 290 75.47 -36.68 17.91
CA THR A 290 76.07 -37.91 18.43
C THR A 290 77.55 -37.96 18.11
N TYR A 291 78.35 -38.46 19.05
CA TYR A 291 79.79 -38.58 18.91
C TYR A 291 80.28 -39.89 19.54
N ASP A 292 81.44 -40.34 19.11
CA ASP A 292 82.14 -41.46 19.70
C ASP A 292 83.57 -41.08 20.05
N CYS A 293 84.09 -41.68 21.11
CA CYS A 293 85.45 -41.46 21.60
C CYS A 293 86.25 -42.73 21.38
N THR A 294 87.32 -42.66 20.60
CA THR A 294 88.22 -43.81 20.40
C THR A 294 89.57 -43.55 21.07
N CYS A 295 90.00 -44.44 21.97
CA CYS A 295 91.31 -44.30 22.61
C CYS A 295 92.44 -44.29 21.57
N ASN A 296 93.38 -43.36 21.73
CA ASN A 296 94.53 -43.23 20.86
C ASN A 296 95.43 -44.47 20.94
N LYS A 297 96.24 -44.70 19.90
CA LYS A 297 97.15 -45.86 19.81
C LYS A 297 98.04 -45.95 21.05
N GLY A 298 98.04 -47.11 21.71
CA GLY A 298 98.79 -47.35 22.96
C GLY A 298 97.95 -47.23 24.24
N TYR A 299 96.67 -46.88 24.12
CA TYR A 299 95.71 -46.83 25.22
C TYR A 299 94.54 -47.80 24.98
N THR A 300 93.91 -48.28 26.05
CA THR A 300 92.71 -49.14 26.02
C THR A 300 91.66 -48.64 27.01
N GLY A 301 90.38 -48.80 26.69
CA GLY A 301 89.26 -48.30 27.48
C GLY A 301 88.01 -48.02 26.64
N ASN A 302 87.10 -47.22 27.17
CA ASN A 302 85.81 -46.88 26.55
C ASN A 302 85.81 -45.49 25.86
N GLY A 303 86.98 -44.93 25.56
CA GLY A 303 87.11 -43.62 24.93
C GLY A 303 86.95 -42.43 25.88
N LYS A 304 86.04 -42.51 26.86
CA LYS A 304 85.92 -41.51 27.94
C LYS A 304 87.01 -41.69 29.01
N ILE A 305 87.42 -42.94 29.23
CA ILE A 305 88.52 -43.31 30.13
C ILE A 305 89.48 -44.19 29.34
N CYS A 306 90.70 -43.71 29.10
CA CYS A 306 91.74 -44.42 28.36
C CYS A 306 92.97 -44.68 29.26
N LYS A 307 93.42 -45.93 29.36
CA LYS A 307 94.59 -46.35 30.16
C LYS A 307 95.69 -46.90 29.26
N GLY A 308 96.95 -46.51 29.51
CA GLY A 308 98.10 -46.96 28.72
C GLY A 308 98.34 -48.48 28.79
N LEU A 309 98.61 -49.10 27.65
CA LEU A 309 98.87 -50.54 27.47
C LEU A 309 100.23 -51.01 28.03
N TYR A 310 101.11 -50.09 28.42
CA TYR A 310 102.46 -50.39 28.94
C TYR A 310 102.48 -51.10 30.30
N ASN A 311 101.33 -51.33 30.95
CA ASN A 311 101.27 -52.01 32.25
C ASN A 311 100.96 -53.53 32.19
N TYR A 312 100.74 -54.11 31.02
CA TYR A 312 100.35 -55.53 30.92
C TYR A 312 101.34 -56.47 30.21
N LEU A 313 102.43 -55.99 29.63
CA LEU A 313 103.34 -56.85 28.83
C LEU A 313 104.75 -57.11 29.40
N ASN A 314 105.11 -56.68 30.63
CA ASN A 314 106.33 -57.17 31.30
C ASN A 314 106.26 -57.10 32.84
N ARG A 315 105.21 -57.69 33.40
CA ARG A 315 105.25 -58.34 34.73
C ARG A 315 105.61 -59.84 34.64
N MET A 316 106.15 -60.28 33.50
CA MET A 316 106.66 -61.65 33.32
C MET A 316 108.04 -61.58 32.66
N PHE A 317 109.00 -62.27 33.29
CA PHE A 317 110.45 -62.37 33.01
C PHE A 317 111.36 -61.28 33.64
N CYS A 318 111.68 -61.51 34.93
CA CYS A 318 113.06 -61.41 35.42
C CYS A 318 113.91 -62.54 34.83
#